data_AF-D3Y1Q2-F1
#
_entry.id   AF-D3Y1Q2-F1
#
_cell.length_a   1.000
_cell.length_b   1.000
_cell.length_c   1.000
_cell.angle_alpha   90.00
_cell.angle_beta   90.00
_cell.angle_gamma   90.00
#
_symmetry.space_group_name_H-M   'P 1'
#
loop_
_entity.id
_entity.type
_entity.pdbx_description
1 polymer ?
#
loop_
_entity_poly.entity_id
_entity_poly.type
_entity_poly.pdbx_seq_one_letter_code
_entity_poly.pdbx_strand_id
1 'polypeptide(L)' 'VTLGPKGRNVVLESKYGSPKIVNDGVTVAKEVELEDPVENIGAKLVRQAAAKTNDLAGDGT' A
#
# COMPACT_ATOMS: atom_id res chain seq x y z
N VAL A 1 6.36 -7.09 -5.34
CA VAL A 1 7.07 -5.86 -4.96
C VAL A 1 6.91 -4.86 -6.10
N THR A 2 6.30 -3.70 -5.82
CA THR A 2 5.92 -2.66 -6.80
C THR A 2 7.02 -1.65 -7.09
N LEU A 3 8.17 -1.73 -6.41
CA LEU A 3 9.22 -0.71 -6.48
C LEU A 3 10.09 -0.81 -7.76
N GLY A 4 10.32 0.33 -8.42
CA GLY A 4 11.25 0.51 -9.54
C GLY A 4 10.63 0.42 -10.96
N PRO A 5 11.38 0.72 -12.03
CA PRO A 5 10.89 0.75 -13.43
C PRO A 5 10.44 -0.62 -13.98
N LYS A 6 10.62 -1.70 -13.21
CA LYS A 6 10.09 -3.05 -13.48
C LYS A 6 9.13 -3.53 -12.38
N GLY A 7 8.49 -2.61 -11.68
CA GLY A 7 7.50 -2.90 -10.65
C GLY A 7 6.41 -3.83 -11.17
N ARG A 8 6.02 -4.83 -10.37
CA ARG A 8 4.95 -5.76 -10.73
C ARG A 8 3.59 -5.16 -10.40
N ASN A 9 2.61 -5.44 -11.24
CA ASN A 9 1.23 -5.07 -10.98
C ASN A 9 0.69 -5.86 -9.80
N VAL A 10 0.00 -5.16 -8.90
CA VAL A 10 -0.79 -5.73 -7.80
C VAL A 10 -2.25 -5.63 -8.18
N VAL A 11 -2.95 -6.74 -8.08
CA VAL A 11 -4.40 -6.80 -8.34
C VAL A 11 -5.10 -6.70 -7.00
N LEU A 12 -5.91 -5.65 -6.84
CA LEU A 12 -6.73 -5.44 -5.66
C LEU A 12 -8.17 -5.83 -5.96
N GLU A 13 -8.77 -6.52 -5.01
CA GLU A 13 -10.19 -6.84 -5.05
C GLU A 13 -11.01 -5.56 -4.83
N SER A 14 -11.96 -5.29 -5.73
CA SER A 14 -12.89 -4.17 -5.57
C SER A 14 -14.16 -4.68 -4.91
N LYS A 15 -14.71 -3.94 -3.94
CA LYS A 15 -15.99 -4.29 -3.29
C LYS A 15 -17.16 -4.35 -4.28
N TYR A 16 -17.04 -3.71 -5.44
CA TYR A 16 -18.01 -3.75 -6.52
C TYR A 16 -17.30 -3.71 -7.89
N GLY A 17 -17.69 -4.61 -8.80
CA GLY A 17 -17.22 -4.63 -10.19
C GLY A 17 -15.88 -5.32 -10.41
N SER A 18 -15.16 -4.90 -11.45
CA SER A 18 -13.89 -5.50 -11.87
C SER A 18 -12.73 -5.21 -10.91
N PRO A 19 -11.74 -6.11 -10.79
CA PRO A 19 -10.59 -5.90 -9.92
C PRO A 19 -9.75 -4.71 -10.38
N LYS A 20 -9.17 -3.97 -9.41
CA LYS A 20 -8.35 -2.79 -9.67
C LYS A 20 -6.89 -3.19 -9.76
N ILE A 21 -6.28 -2.95 -10.93
CA ILE A 21 -4.85 -3.18 -11.12
C ILE A 21 -4.10 -1.90 -10.73
N VAL A 22 -3.18 -2.01 -9.78
CA VAL A 22 -2.34 -0.89 -9.32
C VAL A 22 -0.88 -1.29 -9.31
N ASN A 23 -0.06 -0.35 -9.74
CA ASN A 23 1.40 -0.42 -9.72
C ASN A 23 2.01 0.57 -8.70
N ASP A 24 1.17 1.35 -8.01
CA ASP A 24 1.57 2.33 -7.01
C ASP A 24 1.60 1.71 -5.60
N GLY A 25 2.75 1.82 -4.93
CA GLY A 25 2.96 1.33 -3.57
C GLY A 25 2.08 2.02 -2.53
N VAL A 26 1.77 3.31 -2.71
CA VAL A 26 0.90 4.06 -1.78
C VAL A 26 -0.50 3.48 -1.77
N THR A 27 -1.06 3.23 -2.96
CA THR A 27 -2.42 2.70 -3.10
C THR A 27 -2.51 1.27 -2.58
N VAL A 28 -1.48 0.45 -2.81
CA VAL A 28 -1.42 -0.91 -2.25
C VAL A 28 -1.36 -0.87 -0.72
N ALA A 29 -0.47 -0.05 -0.14
CA ALA A 29 -0.32 0.05 1.32
C ALA A 29 -1.59 0.56 2.05
N LYS A 30 -2.49 1.27 1.36
CA LYS A 30 -3.77 1.73 1.92
C LYS A 30 -4.78 0.60 2.09
N GLU A 31 -4.73 -0.41 1.22
CA GLU A 31 -5.70 -1.50 1.13
C GLU A 31 -5.23 -2.77 1.86
N VAL A 32 -3.99 -2.80 2.35
CA VAL A 32 -3.47 -3.89 3.18
C VAL A 32 -4.06 -3.82 4.59
N GLU A 33 -4.89 -4.80 4.93
CA GLU A 33 -5.35 -5.08 6.29
C GLU A 33 -4.99 -6.53 6.66
N LEU A 34 -4.46 -6.72 7.86
CA LEU A 34 -4.11 -8.04 8.39
C LEU A 34 -5.20 -8.51 9.36
N GLU A 35 -5.48 -9.81 9.34
CA GLU A 35 -6.50 -10.43 10.21
C GLU A 35 -6.06 -10.44 11.68
N ASP A 36 -4.75 -10.60 11.95
CA ASP A 36 -4.21 -10.50 13.31
C ASP A 36 -4.19 -9.03 13.77
N PRO A 37 -4.89 -8.66 14.86
CA PRO A 37 -4.87 -7.32 15.41
C PRO A 37 -3.48 -6.78 15.73
N VAL A 38 -2.57 -7.63 16.25
CA VAL A 38 -1.22 -7.22 16.65
C VAL A 38 -0.38 -6.88 15.43
N GLU A 39 -0.41 -7.72 14.41
CA GLU A 39 0.28 -7.48 13.14
C GLU A 39 -0.34 -6.28 12.39
N ASN A 40 -1.66 -6.13 12.41
CA ASN A 40 -2.36 -5.02 11.79
C ASN A 40 -1.99 -3.67 12.43
N ILE A 41 -1.81 -3.64 13.76
CA ILE A 41 -1.32 -2.44 14.46
C ILE A 41 0.11 -2.12 14.00
N GLY A 42 0.99 -3.12 13.92
CA GLY A 42 2.36 -2.94 13.41
C GLY A 42 2.40 -2.42 11.97
N ALA A 43 1.60 -3.02 11.08
CA ALA A 43 1.46 -2.59 9.69
C ALA A 43 0.94 -1.16 9.58
N LYS A 44 -0.05 -0.78 10.40
CA LYS A 44 -0.60 0.58 10.46
C LYS A 44 0.43 1.61 10.94
N LEU A 45 1.30 1.25 11.90
CA LEU A 45 2.38 2.13 12.37
C LEU A 45 3.41 2.41 11.27
N VAL A 46 3.88 1.36 10.58
CA VAL A 46 4.82 1.50 9.46
C VAL A 46 4.19 2.31 8.33
N ARG A 47 2.92 2.07 8.03
CA ARG A 47 2.15 2.85 7.05
C ARG A 47 2.09 4.33 7.40
N GLN A 48 1.85 4.68 8.67
CA GLN A 48 1.83 6.08 9.10
C GLN A 48 3.20 6.76 8.95
N ALA A 49 4.29 6.05 9.22
CA ALA A 49 5.63 6.57 9.00
C ALA A 49 5.90 6.81 7.49
N ALA A 50 5.58 5.84 6.65
CA ALA A 50 5.74 5.95 5.19
C ALA A 50 4.88 7.07 4.58
N ALA A 51 3.61 7.21 5.02
CA ALA A 51 2.73 8.29 4.56
C ALA A 51 3.28 9.68 4.91
N LYS A 52 3.79 9.86 6.14
CA LYS A 52 4.44 11.12 6.54
C LYS A 52 5.68 11.43 5.70
N THR A 53 6.49 10.41 5.38
CA THR A 53 7.65 10.59 4.50
C THR A 53 7.21 11.04 3.10
N ASN A 54 6.16 10.44 2.54
CA ASN A 54 5.62 10.82 1.24
C ASN A 54 5.07 12.26 1.23
N ASP A 55 4.32 12.64 2.27
CA ASP A 55 3.75 13.99 2.39
C ASP A 55 4.82 15.08 2.52
N LEU A 56 5.96 14.76 3.15
CA LEU A 56 7.09 15.69 3.34
C LEU A 56 8.07 15.73 2.17
N ALA A 57 8.36 14.57 1.55
CA ALA A 57 9.43 14.43 0.56
C ALA A 57 8.93 14.40 -0.89
N GLY A 58 7.65 14.13 -1.13
CA GLY A 58 7.04 14.09 -2.48
C GLY A 58 7.37 12.85 -3.31
N ASP A 59 8.37 12.05 -2.90
CA ASP A 59 8.69 10.72 -3.42
C ASP A 59 9.33 9.89 -2.30
N GLY A 60 8.76 8.71 -2.01
CA GLY A 60 9.23 7.82 -0.94
C GLY A 60 8.12 7.05 -0.23
N THR A 61 7.48 6.12 -0.96
CA THR A 61 6.63 5.04 -0.41
C THR A 61 6.97 3.69 -1.01
#